data_AF-A0A9E5WN31-F1
#
_entry.id   AF-A0A9E5WN31-F1
#
_cell.length_a   1.000
_cell.length_b   1.000
_cell.length_c   1.000
_cell.angle_alpha   90.00
_cell.angle_beta   90.00
_cell.angle_gamma   90.00
#
_symmetry.space_group_name_H-M   'P 1'
#
loop_
_entity.id
_entity.type
_entity.pdbx_description
1 polymer ?
#
loop_
_entity_poly.entity_id
_entity_poly.type
_entity_poly.pdbx_seq_one_letter_code
_entity_poly.pdbx_strand_id
1 'polypeptide(L)'
;MGCRFRAASGTGFSVGENGGTTATDLGLRTMTAATSLSELNRGQGVPFDASSNLKITRRDGTTVSIDLSNALTIQDVLDAINAVDPGNLVASLNAVGNGISLLDNSGTGPLIVESNAVAVALGLAGEEDSGDPANPLVGEDVNPREATGVLTILAELEQALRRGDDQELQRLTTLIDDEINRFNQVRAELGSRLKLLDDIENQVRDQDLVLQEKLSEKLDTNLPQTLTELLQQQQTLEATLALTAQSFRLSVLSFLT
;
A
#
# COMPACT_ATOMS: atom_id res chain seq x y z
N MET A 1 -26.23 -15.34 2.56
CA MET A 1 -24.77 -15.61 2.63
C MET A 1 -24.06 -14.47 1.94
N GLY A 2 -23.29 -13.69 2.68
CA GLY A 2 -22.50 -12.59 2.15
C GLY A 2 -21.33 -12.30 3.07
N CYS A 3 -20.36 -11.52 2.60
CA CYS A 3 -19.26 -11.03 3.42
C CYS A 3 -19.57 -9.58 3.84
N ARG A 4 -19.14 -9.15 5.03
CA ARG A 4 -19.18 -7.73 5.41
C ARG A 4 -17.78 -7.14 5.33
N PHE A 5 -17.70 -5.98 4.68
CA PHE A 5 -16.50 -5.16 4.61
C PHE A 5 -16.72 -3.91 5.46
N ARG A 6 -15.85 -3.68 6.44
CA ARG A 6 -15.80 -2.40 7.16
C ARG A 6 -14.48 -1.74 6.81
N ALA A 7 -14.54 -0.79 5.88
CA ALA A 7 -13.48 0.20 5.69
C ALA A 7 -14.04 1.55 6.11
N ALA A 8 -13.58 2.06 7.25
CA ALA A 8 -13.57 3.50 7.43
C ALA A 8 -12.40 4.01 6.59
N SER A 9 -12.65 4.98 5.72
CA SER A 9 -11.70 5.54 4.76
C SER A 9 -10.30 5.70 5.37
N GLY A 10 -9.39 4.75 5.08
CA GLY A 10 -7.99 4.79 5.50
C GLY A 10 -7.61 4.18 6.86
N THR A 11 -8.53 3.68 7.69
CA THR A 11 -8.21 3.13 9.02
C THR A 11 -8.65 1.66 9.13
N GLY A 12 -7.71 0.74 8.96
CA GLY A 12 -7.96 -0.71 9.00
C GLY A 12 -8.99 -1.23 7.98
N PHE A 13 -8.93 -2.52 7.68
CA PHE A 13 -9.98 -3.27 7.02
C PHE A 13 -10.17 -4.60 7.72
N SER A 14 -11.41 -5.04 7.78
CA SER A 14 -11.78 -6.34 8.32
C SER A 14 -12.75 -7.01 7.36
N VAL A 15 -12.50 -8.30 7.13
CA VAL A 15 -13.40 -9.16 6.36
C VAL A 15 -13.88 -10.23 7.31
N GLY A 16 -15.17 -10.18 7.64
CA GLY A 16 -15.84 -11.14 8.49
C GLY A 16 -17.06 -11.72 7.81
N GLU A 17 -17.70 -12.67 8.50
CA GLU A 17 -18.90 -13.32 7.99
C GLU A 17 -20.13 -12.41 8.05
N ASN A 18 -21.17 -12.75 7.30
CA ASN A 18 -22.50 -12.13 7.43
C ASN A 18 -23.57 -13.22 7.59
N GLY A 19 -23.43 -14.03 8.64
CA GLY A 19 -24.32 -15.16 8.93
C GLY A 19 -24.08 -16.38 8.05
N GLY A 20 -22.86 -16.56 7.53
CA GLY A 20 -22.46 -17.71 6.71
C GLY A 20 -20.98 -18.05 6.92
N THR A 21 -20.39 -18.77 5.97
CA THR A 21 -18.97 -19.20 6.01
C THR A 21 -18.17 -18.71 4.80
N THR A 22 -18.78 -17.89 3.93
CA THR A 22 -18.22 -17.54 2.63
C THR A 22 -16.85 -16.86 2.75
N ALA A 23 -16.64 -16.02 3.76
CA ALA A 23 -15.33 -15.38 3.94
C ALA A 23 -14.26 -16.41 4.32
N THR A 24 -14.61 -17.38 5.15
CA THR A 24 -13.75 -18.49 5.56
C THR A 24 -13.47 -19.44 4.39
N ASP A 25 -14.51 -19.84 3.64
CA ASP A 25 -14.41 -20.77 2.51
C ASP A 25 -13.55 -20.22 1.37
N LEU A 26 -13.55 -18.90 1.19
CA LEU A 26 -12.70 -18.20 0.22
C LEU A 26 -11.31 -17.83 0.78
N GLY A 27 -11.03 -18.12 2.06
CA GLY A 27 -9.78 -17.76 2.72
C GLY A 27 -9.57 -16.24 2.87
N LEU A 28 -10.65 -15.45 2.81
CA LEU A 28 -10.62 -13.99 2.88
C LEU A 28 -10.85 -13.46 4.30
N ARG A 29 -11.37 -14.30 5.21
CA ARG A 29 -11.66 -13.89 6.58
C ARG A 29 -10.39 -13.44 7.29
N THR A 30 -10.40 -12.23 7.85
CA THR A 30 -9.20 -11.61 8.43
C THR A 30 -8.81 -12.16 9.79
N MET A 31 -9.75 -12.83 10.49
CA MET A 31 -9.53 -13.52 11.76
C MET A 31 -10.24 -14.88 11.74
N THR A 32 -9.49 -15.96 11.96
CA THR A 32 -10.01 -17.34 11.95
C THR A 32 -9.57 -18.08 13.20
N ALA A 33 -10.08 -19.29 13.42
CA ALA A 33 -9.66 -20.11 14.56
C ALA A 33 -8.15 -20.44 14.53
N ALA A 34 -7.55 -20.49 13.34
CA ALA A 34 -6.12 -20.73 13.17
C ALA A 34 -5.25 -19.48 13.37
N THR A 35 -5.84 -18.29 13.55
CA THR A 35 -5.08 -17.07 13.82
C THR A 35 -4.30 -17.21 15.12
N SER A 36 -3.00 -16.91 15.08
CA SER A 36 -2.13 -16.95 16.25
C SER A 36 -2.50 -15.83 17.22
N LEU A 37 -2.49 -16.12 18.52
CA LEU A 37 -2.74 -15.13 19.56
C LEU A 37 -1.67 -14.05 19.59
N SER A 38 -0.45 -14.34 19.13
CA SER A 38 0.63 -13.36 18.99
C SER A 38 0.39 -12.34 17.88
N GLU A 39 -0.47 -12.65 16.91
CA GLU A 39 -0.78 -11.75 15.79
C GLU A 39 -1.88 -10.73 16.13
N LEU A 40 -2.65 -10.99 17.19
CA LEU A 40 -3.74 -10.12 17.61
C LEU A 40 -3.22 -8.76 18.09
N ASN A 41 -4.12 -7.78 18.13
CA ASN A 41 -3.82 -6.42 18.57
C ASN A 41 -2.65 -5.80 17.79
N ARG A 42 -2.64 -6.00 16.46
CA ARG A 42 -1.61 -5.46 15.55
C ARG A 42 -0.23 -6.06 15.83
N GLY A 43 -0.18 -7.34 16.18
CA GLY A 43 1.06 -8.08 16.48
C GLY A 43 1.58 -7.90 17.91
N GLN A 44 0.82 -7.25 18.80
CA GLN A 44 1.17 -7.12 20.22
C GLN A 44 0.83 -8.38 21.01
N GLY A 45 -0.11 -9.15 20.48
CA GLY A 45 -0.57 -10.41 21.04
C GLY A 45 -1.54 -10.27 22.20
N VAL A 46 -1.68 -11.34 22.96
CA VAL A 46 -2.49 -11.39 24.18
C VAL A 46 -1.55 -11.53 25.39
N PRO A 47 -1.63 -10.63 26.38
CA PRO A 47 -0.72 -10.66 27.52
C PRO A 47 -1.13 -11.76 28.51
N PHE A 48 -0.51 -12.93 28.41
CA PHE A 48 -0.66 -13.97 29.42
C PHE A 48 0.27 -13.69 30.59
N ASP A 49 -0.26 -13.19 31.70
CA ASP A 49 0.43 -13.24 32.98
C ASP A 49 -0.29 -14.21 33.92
N ALA A 50 0.45 -14.82 34.85
CA ALA A 50 -0.09 -15.82 35.78
C ALA A 50 -1.16 -15.28 36.76
N SER A 51 -1.44 -13.97 36.72
CA SER A 51 -2.46 -13.29 37.52
C SER A 51 -3.67 -12.81 36.70
N SER A 52 -3.60 -12.86 35.37
CA SER A 52 -4.57 -12.27 34.44
C SER A 52 -5.39 -13.33 33.71
N ASN A 53 -5.89 -14.34 34.43
CA ASN A 53 -6.81 -15.32 33.88
C ASN A 53 -8.08 -14.66 33.31
N LEU A 54 -8.65 -15.25 32.27
CA LEU A 54 -9.95 -14.81 31.75
C LEU A 54 -11.03 -15.19 32.77
N LYS A 55 -11.72 -14.19 33.32
CA LYS A 55 -12.81 -14.41 34.28
C LYS A 55 -14.16 -14.17 33.64
N ILE A 56 -15.04 -15.15 33.78
CA ILE A 56 -16.40 -15.10 33.23
C ILE A 56 -17.36 -15.35 34.39
N THR A 57 -18.25 -14.41 34.66
CA THR A 57 -19.43 -14.62 35.50
C THR A 57 -20.58 -15.03 34.61
N ARG A 58 -21.14 -16.19 34.92
CA ARG A 58 -22.16 -16.87 34.15
C ARG A 58 -23.56 -16.41 34.52
N ARG A 59 -24.52 -16.76 33.68
CA ARG A 59 -25.94 -16.42 33.89
C ARG A 59 -26.56 -17.10 35.11
N ASP A 60 -25.97 -18.19 35.62
CA ASP A 60 -26.35 -18.81 36.90
C ASP A 60 -25.73 -18.11 38.13
N GLY A 61 -24.91 -17.09 37.92
CA GLY A 61 -24.21 -16.33 38.95
C GLY A 61 -22.87 -16.93 39.39
N THR A 62 -22.45 -18.05 38.82
CA THR A 62 -21.13 -18.63 39.10
C THR A 62 -20.03 -17.90 38.35
N THR A 63 -18.85 -17.74 38.97
CA THR A 63 -17.68 -17.16 38.30
C THR A 63 -16.65 -18.24 38.04
N VAL A 64 -16.18 -18.31 36.80
CA VAL A 64 -15.12 -19.22 36.36
C VAL A 64 -13.88 -18.41 35.98
N SER A 65 -12.71 -18.97 36.27
CA SER A 65 -11.40 -18.39 35.94
C SER A 65 -10.67 -19.37 35.03
N ILE A 66 -10.33 -18.91 33.83
CA ILE A 66 -9.81 -19.72 32.73
C ILE A 66 -8.36 -19.32 32.49
N ASP A 67 -7.46 -20.28 32.67
CA ASP A 67 -6.04 -20.12 32.36
C ASP A 67 -5.81 -20.34 30.86
N LEU A 68 -5.27 -19.32 30.19
CA LEU A 68 -4.95 -19.32 28.76
C LEU A 68 -3.44 -19.29 28.51
N SER A 69 -2.60 -19.49 29.53
CA SER A 69 -1.14 -19.38 29.44
C SER A 69 -0.49 -20.33 28.41
N ASN A 70 -1.14 -21.44 28.09
CA ASN A 70 -0.67 -22.41 27.09
C ASN A 70 -1.37 -22.27 25.72
N ALA A 71 -2.28 -21.30 25.57
CA ALA A 71 -3.00 -21.09 24.32
C ALA A 71 -2.09 -20.39 23.29
N LEU A 72 -2.08 -20.89 22.06
CA LEU A 72 -1.27 -20.32 20.96
C LEU A 72 -2.14 -19.69 19.87
N THR A 73 -3.36 -20.19 19.70
CA THR A 73 -4.29 -19.80 18.65
C THR A 73 -5.67 -19.44 19.21
N ILE A 74 -6.49 -18.81 18.38
CA ILE A 74 -7.90 -18.56 18.74
C ILE A 74 -8.62 -19.88 19.03
N GLN A 75 -8.32 -20.96 18.28
CA GLN A 75 -8.91 -22.28 18.54
C GLN A 75 -8.63 -22.77 19.96
N ASP A 76 -7.40 -22.59 20.46
CA ASP A 76 -7.05 -23.00 21.83
C ASP A 76 -7.86 -22.22 22.88
N VAL A 77 -8.12 -20.93 22.62
CA VAL A 77 -8.98 -20.09 23.49
C VAL A 77 -10.42 -20.60 23.48
N LEU A 78 -10.97 -20.87 22.28
CA LEU A 78 -12.32 -21.40 22.15
C LEU A 78 -12.45 -22.74 22.89
N ASP A 79 -11.48 -23.64 22.72
CA ASP A 79 -11.47 -24.95 23.34
C ASP A 79 -11.33 -24.85 24.87
N ALA A 80 -10.46 -23.97 25.36
CA ALA A 80 -10.29 -23.73 26.80
C ALA A 80 -11.57 -23.22 27.47
N ILE A 81 -12.31 -22.32 26.81
CA ILE A 81 -13.59 -21.82 27.32
C ILE A 81 -14.67 -22.91 27.27
N ASN A 82 -14.78 -23.61 26.14
CA ASN A 82 -15.76 -24.68 25.93
C ASN A 82 -15.55 -25.89 26.88
N ALA A 83 -14.32 -26.10 27.35
CA ALA A 83 -13.99 -27.16 28.29
C ALA A 83 -14.50 -26.91 29.72
N VAL A 84 -14.80 -25.66 30.09
CA VAL A 84 -15.20 -25.29 31.46
C VAL A 84 -16.54 -25.93 31.84
N ASP A 85 -17.53 -25.88 30.95
CA ASP A 85 -18.86 -26.48 31.16
C ASP A 85 -19.51 -26.82 29.81
N PRO A 86 -19.17 -27.99 29.25
CA PRO A 86 -19.59 -28.39 27.92
C PRO A 86 -21.11 -28.38 27.73
N GLY A 87 -21.57 -27.67 26.70
CA GLY A 87 -22.98 -27.60 26.30
C GLY A 87 -23.77 -26.47 26.94
N ASN A 88 -23.28 -25.87 28.03
CA ASN A 88 -23.89 -24.67 28.61
C ASN A 88 -23.09 -23.41 28.26
N LEU A 89 -21.78 -23.40 28.51
CA LEU A 89 -20.90 -22.30 28.11
C LEU A 89 -20.26 -22.63 26.76
N VAL A 90 -20.62 -21.87 25.73
CA VAL A 90 -20.19 -22.11 24.36
C VAL A 90 -19.53 -20.85 23.78
N ALA A 91 -18.22 -20.93 23.55
CA ALA A 91 -17.44 -19.98 22.78
C ALA A 91 -17.36 -20.40 21.30
N SER A 92 -17.58 -19.44 20.41
CA SER A 92 -17.43 -19.64 18.96
C SER A 92 -16.96 -18.35 18.28
N LEU A 93 -16.49 -18.43 17.04
CA LEU A 93 -16.28 -17.23 16.24
C LEU A 93 -17.62 -16.54 15.94
N ASN A 94 -17.61 -15.21 15.88
CA ASN A 94 -18.80 -14.43 15.55
C ASN A 94 -19.41 -14.88 14.22
N ALA A 95 -20.74 -15.08 14.21
CA ALA A 95 -21.51 -15.38 13.02
C ALA A 95 -21.61 -14.19 12.06
N VAL A 96 -21.51 -12.96 12.59
CA VAL A 96 -21.46 -11.71 11.83
C VAL A 96 -20.22 -10.94 12.25
N GLY A 97 -19.34 -10.62 11.29
CA GLY A 97 -18.07 -9.95 11.54
C GLY A 97 -16.96 -10.92 12.00
N ASN A 98 -15.97 -10.34 12.67
CA ASN A 98 -14.92 -11.05 13.40
C ASN A 98 -15.08 -10.77 14.89
N GLY A 99 -14.35 -11.52 15.71
CA GLY A 99 -14.49 -11.56 17.16
C GLY A 99 -14.95 -12.95 17.63
N ILE A 100 -15.06 -13.07 18.95
CA ILE A 100 -15.50 -14.29 19.63
C ILE A 100 -16.88 -14.00 20.25
N SER A 101 -17.82 -14.92 20.08
CA SER A 101 -19.13 -14.91 20.70
C SER A 101 -19.17 -15.92 21.83
N LEU A 102 -19.75 -15.52 22.96
CA LEU A 102 -19.99 -16.36 24.12
C LEU A 102 -21.48 -16.52 24.34
N LEU A 103 -21.95 -17.77 24.34
CA LEU A 103 -23.30 -18.15 24.70
C LEU A 103 -23.27 -18.89 26.04
N ASP A 104 -24.20 -18.59 26.93
CA ASP A 104 -24.32 -19.29 28.20
C ASP A 104 -25.77 -19.66 28.49
N ASN A 105 -26.04 -20.96 28.57
CA ASN A 105 -27.37 -21.53 28.84
C ASN A 105 -27.57 -22.02 30.29
N SER A 106 -26.67 -21.67 31.21
CA SER A 106 -26.78 -22.07 32.63
C SER A 106 -27.91 -21.41 33.40
N GLY A 107 -28.40 -20.25 32.94
CA GLY A 107 -29.42 -19.48 33.63
C GLY A 107 -29.87 -18.26 32.83
N THR A 108 -30.60 -17.35 33.47
CA THR A 108 -31.15 -16.13 32.87
C THR A 108 -30.58 -14.84 33.48
N GLY A 109 -29.53 -14.92 34.29
CA GLY A 109 -28.81 -13.75 34.78
C GLY A 109 -27.90 -13.12 33.72
N PRO A 110 -27.15 -12.08 34.09
CA PRO A 110 -26.18 -11.46 33.19
C PRO A 110 -25.00 -12.40 32.93
N LEU A 111 -24.52 -12.42 31.69
CA LEU A 111 -23.25 -12.99 31.30
C LEU A 111 -22.20 -11.87 31.27
N ILE A 112 -21.18 -11.96 32.12
CA ILE A 112 -20.18 -10.89 32.29
C ILE A 112 -18.79 -11.47 32.07
N VAL A 113 -17.99 -10.80 31.25
CA VAL A 113 -16.55 -11.02 31.14
C VAL A 113 -15.85 -9.86 31.83
N GLU A 114 -15.18 -10.14 32.95
CA GLU A 114 -14.49 -9.11 33.75
C GLU A 114 -13.41 -8.43 32.91
N SER A 115 -13.41 -7.09 32.91
CA SER A 115 -12.42 -6.32 32.16
C SER A 115 -11.04 -6.49 32.79
N ASN A 116 -10.14 -7.16 32.07
CA ASN A 116 -8.72 -7.28 32.37
C ASN A 116 -7.91 -7.28 31.07
N ALA A 117 -6.58 -7.30 31.17
CA ALA A 117 -5.70 -7.22 30.02
C ALA A 117 -5.95 -8.33 28.97
N VAL A 118 -6.27 -9.55 29.41
CA VAL A 118 -6.57 -10.68 28.51
C VAL A 118 -7.93 -10.53 27.85
N ALA A 119 -8.97 -10.19 28.60
CA ALA A 119 -10.33 -10.00 28.09
C ALA A 119 -10.40 -8.86 27.07
N VAL A 120 -9.68 -7.76 27.33
CA VAL A 120 -9.57 -6.63 26.39
C VAL A 120 -8.79 -7.04 25.14
N ALA A 121 -7.65 -7.72 25.31
CA ALA A 121 -6.83 -8.17 24.17
C ALA A 121 -7.52 -9.23 23.29
N LEU A 122 -8.50 -9.96 23.82
CA LEU A 122 -9.34 -10.90 23.07
C LEU A 122 -10.62 -10.24 22.51
N GLY A 123 -10.90 -8.99 22.88
CA GLY A 123 -12.12 -8.28 22.49
C GLY A 123 -13.38 -8.81 23.17
N LEU A 124 -13.26 -9.49 24.31
CA LEU A 124 -14.35 -10.19 25.00
C LEU A 124 -14.85 -9.45 26.25
N ALA A 125 -14.14 -8.44 26.74
CA ALA A 125 -14.55 -7.67 27.91
C ALA A 125 -15.92 -7.00 27.68
N GLY A 126 -16.90 -7.31 28.53
CA GLY A 126 -18.27 -6.80 28.36
C GLY A 126 -19.31 -7.54 29.19
N GLU A 127 -20.57 -7.18 29.00
CA GLU A 127 -21.72 -7.75 29.69
C GLU A 127 -22.91 -7.90 28.73
N GLU A 128 -23.65 -8.99 28.89
CA GLU A 128 -24.92 -9.26 28.23
C GLU A 128 -25.98 -9.56 29.32
N ASP A 129 -26.97 -8.68 29.45
CA ASP A 129 -28.01 -8.74 30.49
C ASP A 129 -29.44 -8.75 29.91
N SER A 130 -29.65 -9.31 28.70
CA SER A 130 -31.02 -9.42 28.16
C SER A 130 -31.88 -10.43 28.91
N GLY A 131 -31.26 -11.27 29.75
CA GLY A 131 -31.89 -12.40 30.43
C GLY A 131 -32.32 -13.53 29.51
N ASP A 132 -31.99 -13.45 28.21
CA ASP A 132 -32.25 -14.49 27.22
C ASP A 132 -30.96 -15.30 26.99
N PRO A 133 -30.94 -16.59 27.37
CA PRO A 133 -29.78 -17.45 27.15
C PRO A 133 -29.42 -17.63 25.66
N ALA A 134 -30.34 -17.34 24.74
CA ALA A 134 -30.10 -17.41 23.30
C ALA A 134 -29.31 -16.21 22.76
N ASN A 135 -29.22 -15.10 23.51
CA ASN A 135 -28.43 -13.95 23.12
C ASN A 135 -26.97 -14.13 23.56
N PRO A 136 -26.01 -14.16 22.62
CA PRO A 136 -24.60 -14.24 22.98
C PRO A 136 -24.04 -12.88 23.35
N LEU A 137 -23.03 -12.88 24.22
CA LEU A 137 -22.11 -11.75 24.34
C LEU A 137 -21.20 -11.78 23.10
N VAL A 138 -21.29 -10.74 22.27
CA VAL A 138 -20.55 -10.65 21.00
C VAL A 138 -19.31 -9.77 21.21
N GLY A 139 -18.13 -10.38 21.12
CA GLY A 139 -16.87 -9.68 21.21
C GLY A 139 -16.51 -8.87 19.96
N GLU A 140 -15.54 -7.97 20.13
CA GLU A 140 -15.02 -7.10 19.08
C GLU A 140 -13.94 -7.76 18.22
N ASP A 141 -13.65 -7.16 17.07
CA ASP A 141 -12.56 -7.60 16.20
C ASP A 141 -11.22 -7.00 16.65
N VAL A 142 -10.34 -7.85 17.17
CA VAL A 142 -8.99 -7.50 17.63
C VAL A 142 -7.89 -7.78 16.60
N ASN A 143 -8.26 -8.20 15.38
CA ASN A 143 -7.31 -8.42 14.29
C ASN A 143 -7.72 -7.73 12.97
N PRO A 144 -7.98 -6.41 12.97
CA PRO A 144 -8.14 -5.67 11.73
C PRO A 144 -6.80 -5.65 10.97
N ARG A 145 -6.87 -5.75 9.64
CA ARG A 145 -5.71 -5.61 8.76
C ARG A 145 -5.50 -4.14 8.41
N GLU A 146 -4.27 -3.65 8.44
CA GLU A 146 -3.97 -2.26 8.13
C GLU A 146 -3.44 -2.09 6.72
N ALA A 147 -3.80 -0.99 6.07
CA ALA A 147 -3.08 -0.50 4.91
C ALA A 147 -1.88 0.32 5.40
N THR A 148 -0.68 -0.01 4.96
CA THR A 148 0.52 0.75 5.32
C THR A 148 0.54 2.09 4.56
N GLY A 149 0.68 3.21 5.28
CA GLY A 149 0.96 4.51 4.69
C GLY A 149 0.70 5.69 5.61
N VAL A 150 1.22 6.86 5.24
CA VAL A 150 1.13 8.12 6.02
C VAL A 150 -0.31 8.45 6.43
N LEU A 151 -1.26 8.35 5.50
CA LEU A 151 -2.65 8.74 5.78
C LEU A 151 -3.32 7.84 6.82
N THR A 152 -3.01 6.55 6.80
CA THR A 152 -3.47 5.59 7.81
C THR A 152 -2.86 5.90 9.16
N ILE A 153 -1.55 6.13 9.21
CA ILE A 153 -0.84 6.50 10.45
C ILE A 153 -1.44 7.78 11.07
N LEU A 154 -1.69 8.81 10.28
CA LEU A 154 -2.28 10.07 10.77
C LEU A 154 -3.71 9.90 11.27
N ALA A 155 -4.53 9.10 10.59
CA ALA A 155 -5.90 8.84 11.00
C ALA A 155 -5.95 7.98 12.28
N GLU A 156 -5.03 7.03 12.44
CA GLU A 156 -4.91 6.24 13.67
C GLU A 156 -4.36 7.07 14.83
N LEU A 157 -3.40 7.97 14.57
CA LEU A 157 -2.90 8.93 15.56
C LEU A 157 -4.02 9.82 16.10
N GLU A 158 -4.88 10.32 15.22
CA GLU A 158 -6.06 11.09 15.64
C GLU A 158 -6.97 10.25 16.55
N GLN A 159 -7.28 9.01 16.17
CA GLN A 159 -8.14 8.13 16.97
C GLN A 159 -7.51 7.79 18.32
N ALA A 160 -6.22 7.47 18.35
CA ALA A 160 -5.49 7.16 19.57
C ALA A 160 -5.44 8.36 20.52
N LEU A 161 -5.17 9.57 20.01
CA LEU A 161 -5.22 10.81 20.79
C LEU A 161 -6.63 11.10 21.33
N ARG A 162 -7.68 10.82 20.56
CA ARG A 162 -9.07 11.00 21.00
C ARG A 162 -9.48 10.02 22.10
N ARG A 163 -8.99 8.78 22.04
CA ARG A 163 -9.31 7.71 22.99
C ARG A 163 -8.38 7.69 24.21
N GLY A 164 -7.26 8.43 24.17
CA GLY A 164 -6.23 8.37 25.21
C GLY A 164 -5.51 7.03 25.22
N ASP A 165 -5.32 6.43 24.04
CA ASP A 165 -4.71 5.10 23.88
C ASP A 165 -3.18 5.22 23.80
N ASP A 166 -2.54 5.32 24.96
CA ASP A 166 -1.08 5.52 25.06
C ASP A 166 -0.28 4.38 24.41
N GLN A 167 -0.81 3.16 24.43
CA GLN A 167 -0.18 1.99 23.84
C GLN A 167 -0.16 2.10 22.31
N GLU A 168 -1.28 2.52 21.72
CA GLU A 168 -1.35 2.77 20.29
C GLU A 168 -0.46 3.95 19.86
N LEU A 169 -0.38 5.01 20.67
CA LEU A 169 0.52 6.14 20.41
C LEU A 169 2.01 5.73 20.35
N GLN A 170 2.44 4.81 21.20
CA GLN A 170 3.81 4.27 21.17
C GLN A 170 4.07 3.47 19.89
N ARG A 171 3.11 2.63 19.48
CA ARG A 171 3.20 1.86 18.23
C ARG A 171 3.30 2.79 17.01
N LEU A 172 2.44 3.81 16.94
CA LEU A 172 2.41 4.76 15.83
C LEU A 172 3.70 5.55 15.68
N THR A 173 4.39 5.86 16.77
CA THR A 173 5.70 6.55 16.71
C THR A 173 6.71 5.75 15.90
N THR A 174 6.77 4.43 16.09
CA THR A 174 7.66 3.53 15.33
C THR A 174 7.28 3.50 13.85
N LEU A 175 5.97 3.46 13.55
CA LEU A 175 5.49 3.48 12.16
C LEU A 175 5.77 4.79 11.44
N ILE A 176 5.72 5.93 12.15
CA ILE A 176 6.09 7.24 11.61
C ILE A 176 7.57 7.24 11.18
N ASP A 177 8.46 6.69 12.01
CA ASP A 177 9.89 6.62 11.68
C ASP A 177 10.15 5.76 10.43
N ASP A 178 9.49 4.62 10.33
CA ASP A 178 9.56 3.75 9.16
C ASP A 178 9.06 4.46 7.88
N GLU A 179 7.98 5.22 8.00
CA GLU A 179 7.40 5.95 6.87
C GLU A 179 8.26 7.15 6.45
N ILE A 180 8.91 7.84 7.40
CA ILE A 180 9.93 8.86 7.10
C ILE A 180 11.10 8.25 6.32
N ASN A 181 11.56 7.07 6.72
CA ASN A 181 12.64 6.36 6.03
C ASN A 181 12.23 5.97 4.60
N ARG A 182 11.01 5.45 4.42
CA ARG A 182 10.44 5.14 3.09
C ARG A 182 10.38 6.40 2.21
N PHE A 183 9.93 7.53 2.76
CA PHE A 183 9.87 8.79 2.03
C PHE A 183 11.26 9.30 1.62
N ASN A 184 12.26 9.18 2.50
CA ASN A 184 13.64 9.54 2.19
C ASN A 184 14.23 8.69 1.05
N GLN A 185 13.90 7.40 0.99
CA GLN A 185 14.31 6.52 -0.12
C GLN A 185 13.69 6.99 -1.45
N VAL A 186 12.40 7.28 -1.47
CA VAL A 186 11.72 7.81 -2.67
C VAL A 186 12.35 9.13 -3.11
N ARG A 187 12.66 10.02 -2.18
CA ARG A 187 13.36 11.28 -2.48
C ARG A 187 14.76 11.07 -3.04
N ALA A 188 15.52 10.11 -2.51
CA ALA A 188 16.83 9.77 -3.04
C ALA A 188 16.74 9.24 -4.48
N GLU A 189 15.75 8.39 -4.76
CA GLU A 189 15.49 7.90 -6.11
C GLU A 189 15.12 9.05 -7.06
N LEU A 190 14.23 9.96 -6.65
CA LEU A 190 13.92 11.17 -7.43
C LEU A 190 15.16 12.00 -7.72
N GLY A 191 16.04 12.19 -6.72
CA GLY A 191 17.31 12.89 -6.91
C GLY A 191 18.20 12.23 -7.97
N SER A 192 18.29 10.89 -7.97
CA SER A 192 19.03 10.15 -8.98
C SER A 192 18.44 10.30 -10.40
N ARG A 193 17.10 10.32 -10.51
CA ARG A 193 16.39 10.50 -11.77
C ARG A 193 16.54 11.92 -12.30
N LEU A 194 16.49 12.93 -11.42
CA LEU A 194 16.73 14.32 -11.79
C LEU A 194 18.16 14.51 -12.31
N LYS A 195 19.15 13.90 -11.66
CA LYS A 195 20.54 13.90 -12.15
C LYS A 195 20.66 13.25 -13.53
N LEU A 196 20.01 12.10 -13.71
CA LEU A 196 19.99 11.43 -15.01
C LEU A 196 19.32 12.30 -16.10
N LEU A 197 18.25 13.03 -15.77
CA LEU A 197 17.61 13.96 -16.69
C LEU A 197 18.54 15.12 -17.07
N ASP A 198 19.29 15.67 -16.11
CA ASP A 198 20.29 16.72 -16.36
C ASP A 198 21.44 16.21 -17.26
N ASP A 199 21.92 15.00 -17.02
CA ASP A 199 22.95 14.35 -17.87
C ASP A 199 22.42 14.13 -19.31
N ILE A 200 21.17 13.68 -19.46
CA ILE A 200 20.52 13.51 -20.77
C ILE A 200 20.32 14.86 -21.47
N GLU A 201 19.87 15.90 -20.75
CA GLU A 201 19.68 17.24 -21.30
C GLU A 201 20.98 17.79 -21.89
N ASN A 202 22.08 17.70 -21.14
CA ASN A 202 23.40 18.12 -21.59
C ASN A 202 23.85 17.32 -22.83
N GLN A 203 23.67 16.00 -22.82
CA GLN A 203 24.02 15.14 -23.96
C GLN A 203 23.20 15.45 -25.23
N VAL A 204 21.91 15.79 -25.09
CA VAL A 204 21.07 16.19 -26.23
C VAL A 204 21.53 17.54 -26.78
N ARG A 205 21.88 18.49 -25.91
CA ARG A 205 22.39 19.80 -26.30
C ARG A 205 23.71 19.71 -27.08
N ASP A 206 24.61 18.84 -26.65
CA ASP A 206 25.88 18.59 -27.36
C ASP A 206 25.64 17.94 -28.73
N GLN A 207 24.69 17.01 -28.82
CA GLN A 207 24.30 16.42 -30.10
C GLN A 207 23.72 17.45 -31.07
N ASP A 208 22.89 18.35 -30.60
CA ASP A 208 22.33 19.44 -31.42
C ASP A 208 23.44 20.35 -31.97
N LEU A 209 24.44 20.70 -31.16
CA LEU A 209 25.59 21.49 -31.62
C LEU A 209 26.41 20.76 -32.69
N VAL A 210 26.71 19.47 -32.49
CA VAL A 210 27.43 18.66 -33.49
C VAL A 210 26.62 18.52 -34.78
N LEU A 211 25.30 18.38 -34.69
CA LEU A 211 24.43 18.34 -35.87
C LEU A 211 24.41 19.68 -36.61
N GLN A 212 24.40 20.81 -35.88
CA GLN A 212 24.53 22.15 -36.48
C GLN A 212 25.88 22.34 -37.17
N GLU A 213 26.99 21.93 -36.55
CA GLU A 213 28.33 22.00 -37.14
C GLU A 213 28.41 21.16 -38.43
N LYS A 214 27.95 19.91 -38.38
CA LYS A 214 27.89 19.03 -39.57
C LYS A 214 27.04 19.60 -40.69
N LEU A 215 25.94 20.29 -40.34
CA LEU A 215 25.08 20.96 -41.32
C LEU A 215 25.81 22.16 -41.96
N SER A 216 26.48 22.99 -41.15
CA SER A 216 27.27 24.14 -41.62
C SER A 216 28.44 23.69 -42.51
N GLU A 217 29.23 22.70 -42.11
CA GLU A 217 30.35 22.19 -42.92
C GLU A 217 29.88 21.74 -44.32
N LYS A 218 28.75 21.04 -44.39
CA LYS A 218 28.20 20.53 -45.66
C LYS A 218 27.67 21.64 -46.58
N LEU A 219 27.07 22.70 -46.01
CA LEU A 219 26.47 23.81 -46.75
C LEU A 219 27.47 24.92 -47.07
N ASP A 220 28.26 25.37 -46.10
CA ASP A 220 29.16 26.52 -46.21
C ASP A 220 30.47 26.20 -46.96
N THR A 221 30.95 24.95 -46.94
CA THR A 221 32.16 24.58 -47.71
C THR A 221 31.89 24.49 -49.22
N ASN A 222 30.67 24.13 -49.60
CA ASN A 222 30.33 23.95 -51.02
C ASN A 222 29.95 25.25 -51.72
N LEU A 223 29.47 26.29 -51.03
CA LEU A 223 29.09 27.56 -51.67
C LEU A 223 30.30 28.31 -52.29
N PRO A 224 31.46 28.47 -51.63
CA PRO A 224 32.64 29.08 -52.22
C PRO A 224 33.16 28.31 -53.44
N GLN A 225 33.17 26.97 -53.37
CA GLN A 225 33.67 26.12 -54.45
C GLN A 225 32.74 26.12 -55.65
N THR A 226 31.42 25.98 -55.43
CA THR A 226 30.41 26.09 -56.51
C THR A 226 30.36 27.47 -57.13
N LEU A 227 30.55 28.55 -56.35
CA LEU A 227 30.66 29.91 -56.89
C LEU A 227 31.93 30.07 -57.76
N THR A 228 33.04 29.51 -57.32
CA THR A 228 34.31 29.54 -58.09
C THR A 228 34.18 28.77 -59.40
N GLU A 229 33.58 27.58 -59.38
CA GLU A 229 33.30 26.78 -60.57
C GLU A 229 32.34 27.50 -61.53
N LEU A 230 31.30 28.16 -61.01
CA LEU A 230 30.35 28.94 -61.80
C LEU A 230 31.00 30.18 -62.45
N LEU A 231 31.85 30.90 -61.72
CA LEU A 231 32.63 32.01 -62.27
C LEU A 231 33.60 31.54 -63.35
N GLN A 232 34.25 30.38 -63.15
CA GLN A 232 35.16 29.80 -64.12
C GLN A 232 34.43 29.33 -65.40
N GLN A 233 33.23 28.76 -65.26
CA GLN A 233 32.36 28.43 -66.39
C GLN A 233 31.88 29.69 -67.13
N GLN A 234 31.50 30.77 -66.44
CA GLN A 234 31.15 32.04 -67.08
C GLN A 234 32.33 32.62 -67.88
N GLN A 235 33.53 32.68 -67.30
CA GLN A 235 34.73 33.17 -68.00
C GLN A 235 35.03 32.32 -69.25
N THR A 236 34.87 31.00 -69.15
CA THR A 236 35.06 30.09 -70.29
C THR A 236 34.00 30.34 -71.36
N LEU A 237 32.72 30.51 -70.97
CA LEU A 237 31.64 30.81 -71.89
C LEU A 237 31.88 32.14 -72.62
N GLU A 238 32.26 33.19 -71.91
CA GLU A 238 32.62 34.49 -72.49
C GLU A 238 33.79 34.39 -73.46
N ALA A 239 34.85 33.66 -73.10
CA ALA A 239 35.97 33.38 -73.98
C ALA A 239 35.55 32.61 -75.24
N THR A 240 34.66 31.62 -75.09
CA THR A 240 34.13 30.82 -76.20
C THR A 240 33.28 31.69 -77.13
N LEU A 241 32.43 32.56 -76.58
CA LEU A 241 31.64 33.52 -77.35
C LEU A 241 32.53 34.54 -78.08
N ALA A 242 33.57 35.05 -77.44
CA ALA A 242 34.54 35.97 -78.05
C ALA A 242 35.33 35.31 -79.19
N LEU A 243 35.83 34.08 -78.98
CA LEU A 243 36.51 33.29 -80.01
C LEU A 243 35.57 32.96 -81.18
N THR A 244 34.32 32.61 -80.88
CA THR A 244 33.30 32.33 -81.89
C THR A 244 33.00 33.60 -82.71
N ALA A 245 32.84 34.76 -82.06
CA ALA A 245 32.65 36.04 -82.73
C ALA A 245 33.87 36.43 -83.60
N GLN A 246 35.09 36.16 -83.14
CA GLN A 246 36.32 36.42 -83.90
C GLN A 246 36.46 35.47 -85.09
N SER A 247 36.10 34.19 -84.94
CA SER A 247 36.04 33.21 -86.02
C SER A 247 35.03 33.61 -87.10
N PHE A 248 33.81 34.02 -86.71
CA PHE A 248 32.81 34.52 -87.66
C PHE A 248 33.27 35.81 -88.35
N ARG A 249 34.02 36.69 -87.67
CA ARG A 249 34.57 37.91 -88.28
C ARG A 249 35.65 37.60 -89.33
N LEU A 250 36.49 36.58 -89.11
CA LEU A 250 37.50 36.14 -90.07
C LEU A 250 36.88 35.43 -91.28
N SER A 251 35.85 34.60 -91.08
CA SER A 251 35.17 33.90 -92.19
C SER A 251 34.41 34.85 -93.12
N VAL A 252 33.84 35.94 -92.57
CA VAL A 252 33.14 36.95 -93.37
C VAL A 252 34.11 37.82 -94.18
N LEU A 253 35.29 38.13 -93.63
CA LEU A 253 36.34 38.86 -94.36
C LEU A 253 36.99 38.01 -95.47
N SER A 254 37.06 36.69 -95.33
CA SER A 254 37.53 35.77 -96.38
C SER A 254 36.50 35.52 -97.50
N PHE A 255 35.24 35.94 -97.33
CA PHE A 255 34.20 35.75 -98.35
C PHE A 255 34.03 36.97 -99.28
N LEU A 256 34.74 38.07 -99.01
CA LEU A 256 34.62 39.34 -99.75
C LEU A 256 35.94 39.86 -100.36
N THR A 257 36.97 39.01 -100.46
CA THR A 257 38.18 39.27 -101.26
C THR A 257 38.51 38.05 -102.10
#